data_AF-A0A6I1J7K4-F1
#
_entry.id   AF-A0A6I1J7K4-F1
#
_cell.length_a   1.000
_cell.length_b   1.000
_cell.length_c   1.000
_cell.angle_alpha   90.00
_cell.angle_beta   90.00
_cell.angle_gamma   90.00
#
_symmetry.space_group_name_H-M   'P 1'
#
loop_
_entity.id
_entity.type
_entity.pdbx_description
1 polymer ?
#
loop_
_entity_poly.entity_id
_entity_poly.type
_entity_poly.pdbx_seq_one_letter_code
_entity_poly.pdbx_strand_id
1 'polypeptide(L)'
;MTVRTLIDLTYQDSAQPGDGKLSTHERVSLLQKTGCPIHDVRSMLREVGLRPTRQRMALGWILFAKGDRHVTAEMLYDEATKARVPVSLATVYNTLHQFTEAGLLREIAVDGSKAYFDTNLS
;
A
#
# COMPACT_ATOMS: atom_id res chain seq x y z
N MET A 1 -10.87 -18.60 -39.70
CA MET A 1 -10.89 -19.12 -38.32
C MET A 1 -9.45 -19.51 -37.97
N THR A 2 -8.71 -19.03 -36.97
CA THR A 2 -8.84 -18.00 -35.95
C THR A 2 -7.41 -17.80 -35.42
N VAL A 3 -6.95 -16.54 -35.44
CA VAL A 3 -5.84 -15.87 -34.72
C VAL A 3 -4.92 -16.71 -33.79
N ARG A 4 -3.58 -16.71 -33.96
CA ARG A 4 -2.55 -15.65 -33.69
C ARG A 4 -1.88 -15.88 -32.32
N THR A 5 -0.61 -16.31 -32.32
CA THR A 5 0.31 -16.10 -31.20
C THR A 5 1.73 -15.97 -31.73
N LEU A 6 2.12 -14.73 -31.99
CA LEU A 6 3.47 -14.30 -32.34
C LEU A 6 3.65 -12.97 -31.63
N ILE A 7 4.35 -12.97 -30.50
CA ILE A 7 5.18 -11.84 -30.06
C ILE A 7 6.44 -12.43 -29.43
N ASP A 8 7.52 -12.22 -30.17
CA ASP A 8 8.91 -12.46 -29.82
C ASP A 8 9.36 -11.71 -28.56
N LEU A 9 10.24 -12.40 -27.84
CA LEU A 9 11.53 -11.97 -27.31
C LEU A 9 11.94 -10.48 -27.45
N THR A 10 12.70 -10.06 -26.43
CA THR A 10 13.52 -8.84 -26.30
C THR A 10 12.79 -7.57 -25.84
N TYR A 11 12.60 -7.45 -24.52
CA TYR A 11 12.65 -6.14 -23.86
C TYR A 11 13.95 -6.08 -23.04
N GLN A 12 15.04 -5.85 -23.76
CA GLN A 12 16.28 -5.31 -23.21
C GLN A 12 16.27 -3.82 -23.56
N ASP A 13 16.06 -2.98 -22.55
CA ASP A 13 16.51 -1.60 -22.64
C ASP A 13 17.27 -1.25 -21.36
N SER A 14 18.49 -0.78 -21.58
CA SER A 14 19.55 -0.52 -20.62
C SER A 14 19.64 0.98 -20.38
N ALA A 15 19.43 1.42 -19.14
CA ALA A 15 19.89 2.74 -18.70
C ALA A 15 20.04 2.80 -17.16
N GLN A 16 21.28 2.78 -16.68
CA GLN A 16 21.75 3.61 -15.57
C GLN A 16 22.82 4.54 -16.17
N PRO A 17 22.96 5.82 -15.78
CA PRO A 17 23.27 6.20 -14.40
C PRO A 17 22.72 7.58 -13.92
N GLY A 18 22.80 7.85 -12.62
CA GLY A 18 22.61 9.19 -12.06
C GLY A 18 22.33 9.17 -10.56
N ASP A 19 23.34 9.56 -9.76
CA ASP A 19 23.28 9.65 -8.30
C ASP A 19 22.18 10.59 -7.81
N GLY A 20 21.27 10.02 -7.03
CA GLY A 20 20.21 10.71 -6.31
C GLY A 20 19.37 9.65 -5.65
N LYS A 21 19.64 9.35 -4.37
CA LYS A 21 18.88 8.35 -3.61
C LYS A 21 17.45 8.83 -3.46
N LEU A 22 16.58 8.53 -4.43
CA LEU A 22 15.15 8.73 -4.26
C LEU A 22 14.70 7.86 -3.09
N SER A 23 14.10 8.49 -2.10
CA SER A 23 13.47 7.80 -0.98
C SER A 23 12.44 6.82 -1.54
N THR A 24 12.26 5.66 -0.92
CA THR A 24 11.17 4.71 -1.23
C THR A 24 9.83 5.43 -1.41
N HIS A 25 9.62 6.53 -0.67
CA HIS A 25 8.44 7.38 -0.72
C HIS A 25 8.26 8.16 -2.05
N GLU A 26 9.34 8.67 -2.65
CA GLU A 26 9.26 9.33 -3.96
C GLU A 26 8.93 8.32 -5.06
N ARG A 27 9.40 7.07 -4.92
CA ARG A 27 9.04 5.99 -5.85
C ARG A 27 7.56 5.62 -5.71
N VAL A 28 7.05 5.51 -4.48
CA VAL A 28 5.62 5.27 -4.20
C VAL A 28 4.73 6.40 -4.74
N SER A 29 5.17 7.67 -4.63
CA SER A 29 4.44 8.83 -5.15
C SER A 29 4.42 8.91 -6.69
N LEU A 30 5.48 8.42 -7.36
CA LEU A 30 5.65 8.45 -8.82
C LEU A 30 5.10 7.20 -9.54
N LEU A 31 4.69 6.18 -8.82
CA LEU A 31 3.95 5.06 -9.39
C LEU A 31 2.53 5.50 -9.72
N GLN A 32 2.43 6.12 -10.91
CA GLN A 32 1.37 5.90 -11.87
C GLN A 32 0.06 5.46 -11.23
N LYS A 33 -0.74 6.45 -10.78
CA LYS A 33 -2.19 6.32 -10.69
C LYS A 33 -2.68 5.82 -12.05
N THR A 34 -2.75 4.51 -12.21
CA THR A 34 -3.33 3.87 -13.40
C THR A 34 -4.85 4.10 -13.45
N GLY A 35 -5.40 4.84 -12.47
CA GLY A 35 -6.81 5.10 -12.27
C GLY A 35 -7.52 3.96 -11.54
N CYS A 36 -6.84 2.85 -11.27
CA CYS A 36 -7.41 1.68 -10.60
C CYS A 36 -6.78 1.48 -9.19
N PRO A 37 -7.49 1.86 -8.11
CA PRO A 37 -6.98 1.78 -6.75
C PRO A 37 -6.49 0.39 -6.31
N ILE A 38 -7.06 -0.67 -6.87
CA ILE A 38 -6.65 -2.06 -6.58
C ILE A 38 -5.27 -2.36 -7.16
N HIS A 39 -4.96 -1.85 -8.34
CA HIS A 39 -3.66 -2.05 -8.97
C HIS A 39 -2.56 -1.33 -8.17
N ASP A 40 -2.85 -0.10 -7.75
CA ASP A 40 -1.91 0.78 -7.07
C ASP A 40 -1.54 0.20 -5.69
N VAL A 41 -2.52 -0.24 -4.89
CA VAL A 41 -2.28 -0.91 -3.60
C VAL A 41 -1.46 -2.19 -3.76
N ARG A 42 -1.73 -2.97 -4.81
CA ARG A 42 -0.98 -4.22 -5.06
C ARG A 42 0.49 -3.94 -5.37
N SER A 43 0.76 -2.88 -6.13
CA SER A 43 2.12 -2.49 -6.52
C SER A 43 2.89 -1.96 -5.31
N MET A 44 2.26 -1.06 -4.56
CA MET A 44 2.78 -0.53 -3.29
C MET A 44 3.18 -1.65 -2.31
N LEU A 45 2.31 -2.64 -2.09
CA LEU A 45 2.63 -3.77 -1.21
C LEU A 45 3.84 -4.58 -1.72
N ARG A 46 3.95 -4.80 -3.03
CA ARG A 46 5.06 -5.55 -3.63
C ARG A 46 6.39 -4.82 -3.49
N GLU A 47 6.39 -3.51 -3.65
CA GLU A 47 7.60 -2.68 -3.57
C GLU A 47 8.22 -2.70 -2.18
N VAL A 48 7.38 -2.72 -1.13
CA VAL A 48 7.86 -2.87 0.24
C VAL A 48 8.06 -4.33 0.67
N GLY A 49 7.99 -5.28 -0.27
CA GLY A 49 8.21 -6.71 -0.02
C GLY A 49 7.07 -7.43 0.68
N LEU A 50 5.91 -6.79 0.87
CA LEU A 50 4.73 -7.42 1.46
C LEU A 50 3.95 -8.23 0.40
N ARG A 51 3.73 -9.52 0.69
CA ARG A 51 2.83 -10.34 -0.12
C ARG A 51 1.41 -9.73 -0.15
N PRO A 52 0.79 -9.48 -1.32
CA PRO A 52 -0.54 -8.88 -1.44
C PRO A 52 -1.64 -9.92 -1.17
N THR A 53 -1.86 -10.23 0.10
CA THR A 53 -2.96 -11.12 0.53
C THR A 53 -4.30 -10.39 0.44
N ARG A 54 -5.42 -11.15 0.41
CA ARG A 54 -6.77 -10.54 0.35
C ARG A 54 -7.02 -9.52 1.46
N GLN A 55 -6.57 -9.80 2.69
CA GLN A 55 -6.76 -8.90 3.83
C GLN A 55 -5.91 -7.63 3.71
N ARG A 56 -4.62 -7.75 3.36
CA ARG A 56 -3.74 -6.59 3.14
C ARG A 56 -4.22 -5.72 1.99
N MET A 57 -4.71 -6.34 0.92
CA MET A 57 -5.33 -5.62 -0.21
C MET A 57 -6.57 -4.86 0.22
N ALA A 58 -7.48 -5.48 0.98
CA ALA A 58 -8.72 -4.85 1.43
C ALA A 58 -8.45 -3.69 2.40
N LEU A 59 -7.59 -3.91 3.40
CA LEU A 59 -7.22 -2.87 4.37
C LEU A 59 -6.42 -1.74 3.72
N GLY A 60 -5.44 -2.08 2.85
CA GLY A 60 -4.68 -1.09 2.09
C GLY A 60 -5.58 -0.26 1.18
N TRP A 61 -6.57 -0.86 0.53
CA TRP A 61 -7.54 -0.11 -0.28
C TRP A 61 -8.34 0.89 0.57
N ILE A 62 -8.91 0.47 1.70
CA ILE A 62 -9.67 1.37 2.59
C ILE A 62 -8.79 2.53 3.09
N LEU A 63 -7.53 2.23 3.38
CA LEU A 63 -6.58 3.17 3.96
C LEU A 63 -6.10 4.21 2.93
N PHE A 64 -5.65 3.77 1.75
CA PHE A 64 -5.03 4.63 0.75
C PHE A 64 -6.02 5.20 -0.29
N ALA A 65 -7.24 4.66 -0.43
CA ALA A 65 -8.20 5.17 -1.42
C ALA A 65 -8.72 6.59 -1.13
N LYS A 66 -8.58 7.07 0.11
CA LYS A 66 -9.04 8.40 0.54
C LYS A 66 -7.93 9.47 0.59
N GLY A 67 -6.70 9.12 0.18
CA GLY A 67 -5.53 10.00 0.26
C GLY A 67 -4.89 10.06 1.65
N ASP A 68 -4.17 11.14 1.92
CA ASP A 68 -3.42 11.33 3.16
C ASP A 68 -4.35 11.51 4.36
N ARG A 69 -4.18 10.67 5.39
CA ARG A 69 -5.04 10.64 6.56
C ARG A 69 -4.35 10.01 7.77
N HIS A 70 -4.81 10.42 8.93
CA HIS A 70 -4.46 9.81 10.21
C HIS A 70 -5.61 8.89 10.64
N VAL A 71 -5.30 7.66 11.02
CA VAL A 71 -6.28 6.67 11.47
C VAL A 71 -5.83 5.96 12.73
N THR A 72 -6.77 5.65 13.62
CA THR A 72 -6.52 4.63 14.65
C THR A 72 -6.90 3.26 14.12
N ALA A 73 -6.47 2.21 14.80
CA ALA A 73 -6.85 0.84 14.46
C ALA A 73 -8.38 0.62 14.54
N GLU A 74 -9.05 1.22 15.53
CA GLU A 74 -10.50 1.16 15.70
C GLU A 74 -11.22 1.84 14.53
N MET A 75 -10.74 3.00 14.09
CA MET A 75 -11.32 3.69 12.94
C MET A 75 -11.23 2.84 11.67
N LEU A 76 -10.06 2.23 11.41
CA LEU A 76 -9.89 1.37 10.25
C LEU A 76 -10.74 0.09 10.35
N TYR A 77 -10.88 -0.47 11.55
CA TYR A 77 -11.75 -1.61 11.80
C TYR A 77 -13.23 -1.30 11.54
N ASP A 78 -13.71 -0.14 11.98
CA ASP A 78 -15.08 0.32 11.73
C ASP A 78 -15.33 0.51 10.23
N GLU A 79 -14.36 1.06 9.50
CA GLU A 79 -14.45 1.21 8.04
C GLU A 79 -14.43 -0.14 7.33
N ALA A 80 -13.59 -1.08 7.76
CA ALA A 80 -13.56 -2.44 7.24
C ALA A 80 -14.89 -3.18 7.47
N THR A 81 -15.47 -3.00 8.66
CA THR A 81 -16.78 -3.56 9.02
C THR A 81 -17.89 -3.00 8.14
N LYS A 82 -17.91 -1.67 7.93
CA LYS A 82 -18.86 -1.00 7.02
C LYS A 82 -18.70 -1.48 5.57
N ALA A 83 -17.47 -1.76 5.15
CA ALA A 83 -17.16 -2.34 3.83
C ALA A 83 -17.38 -3.86 3.75
N ARG A 84 -17.91 -4.50 4.80
CA ARG A 84 -18.15 -5.96 4.90
C ARG A 84 -16.89 -6.81 4.69
N VAL A 85 -15.74 -6.30 5.10
CA VAL A 85 -14.47 -7.05 5.07
C VAL A 85 -14.37 -7.92 6.33
N PRO A 86 -14.28 -9.26 6.21
CA PRO A 86 -14.23 -10.15 7.37
C PRO A 86 -12.82 -10.16 7.98
N VAL A 87 -12.58 -9.25 8.93
CA VAL A 87 -11.34 -9.15 9.70
C VAL A 87 -11.65 -8.88 11.16
N SER A 88 -10.77 -9.34 12.05
CA SER A 88 -10.82 -8.99 13.48
C SER A 88 -10.03 -7.72 13.76
N LEU A 89 -10.29 -7.06 14.90
CA LEU A 89 -9.50 -5.91 15.34
C LEU A 89 -8.00 -6.27 15.46
N ALA A 90 -7.66 -7.45 15.97
CA ALA A 90 -6.28 -7.94 16.02
C ALA A 90 -5.63 -8.04 14.62
N THR A 91 -6.40 -8.43 13.60
CA THR A 91 -5.91 -8.47 12.21
C THR A 91 -5.59 -7.08 11.69
N VAL A 92 -6.41 -6.09 12.05
CA VAL A 92 -6.19 -4.68 11.70
C VAL A 92 -4.92 -4.16 12.36
N TYR A 93 -4.76 -4.38 13.67
CA TYR A 93 -3.54 -4.02 14.40
C TYR A 93 -2.28 -4.64 13.78
N ASN A 94 -2.31 -5.95 13.52
CA ASN A 94 -1.18 -6.66 12.90
C ASN A 94 -0.84 -6.08 11.52
N THR A 95 -1.86 -5.73 10.73
CA THR A 95 -1.65 -5.17 9.39
C THR A 95 -1.07 -3.75 9.46
N LEU A 96 -1.59 -2.91 10.36
CA LEU A 96 -1.07 -1.55 10.56
C LEU A 96 0.39 -1.59 11.00
N HIS A 97 0.73 -2.45 11.96
CA HIS A 97 2.12 -2.61 12.40
C HIS A 97 3.02 -3.10 11.26
N GLN A 98 2.60 -4.12 10.50
CA GLN A 98 3.36 -4.59 9.34
C GLN A 98 3.54 -3.51 8.27
N PHE A 99 2.55 -2.64 8.08
CA PHE A 99 2.65 -1.52 7.14
C PHE A 99 3.62 -0.47 7.67
N THR A 100 3.61 -0.17 8.96
CA THR A 100 4.60 0.71 9.60
C THR A 100 6.01 0.14 9.49
N GLU A 101 6.22 -1.14 9.82
CA GLU A 101 7.51 -1.84 9.70
C GLU A 101 8.04 -1.86 8.26
N ALA A 102 7.13 -2.00 7.28
CA ALA A 102 7.46 -1.97 5.86
C ALA A 102 7.66 -0.54 5.31
N GLY A 103 7.50 0.50 6.15
CA GLY A 103 7.68 1.90 5.76
C GLY A 103 6.56 2.44 4.88
N LEU A 104 5.34 1.89 4.97
CA LEU A 104 4.14 2.42 4.33
C LEU A 104 3.36 3.39 5.21
N LEU A 105 3.56 3.32 6.53
CA LEU A 105 2.87 4.17 7.51
C LEU A 105 3.87 4.72 8.53
N ARG A 106 3.50 5.86 9.12
CA ARG A 106 4.17 6.42 10.29
C ARG A 106 3.28 6.24 11.51
N GLU A 107 3.80 5.64 12.56
CA GLU A 107 3.10 5.54 13.84
C GLU A 107 3.43 6.77 14.70
N ILE A 108 2.40 7.39 15.25
CA ILE A 108 2.47 8.56 16.12
C ILE A 108 1.75 8.21 17.43
N ALA A 109 2.51 8.14 18.51
CA ALA A 109 1.96 7.96 19.85
C ALA A 109 1.48 9.31 20.40
N VAL A 110 0.19 9.41 20.72
CA VAL A 110 -0.39 10.61 21.34
C VAL A 110 -0.66 10.33 22.81
N ASP A 111 -0.02 11.10 23.69
CA ASP A 111 -0.23 11.13 25.15
C ASP A 111 -0.28 9.76 25.84
N GLY A 112 0.45 8.77 25.31
CA GLY A 112 0.62 7.43 25.89
C GLY A 112 -0.62 6.52 25.86
N SER A 113 -1.73 6.94 25.27
CA SER A 113 -3.00 6.19 25.34
C SER A 113 -3.54 5.73 23.98
N LYS A 114 -3.20 6.42 22.88
CA LYS A 114 -3.65 6.06 21.53
C LYS A 114 -2.53 6.19 20.51
N ALA A 115 -2.41 5.16 19.66
CA ALA A 115 -1.55 5.17 18.48
C ALA A 115 -2.36 5.63 17.26
N TYR A 116 -1.84 6.64 16.57
CA TYR A 116 -2.32 7.08 15.27
C TYR A 116 -1.36 6.62 14.19
N PHE A 117 -1.90 6.18 13.06
CA PHE A 117 -1.16 5.78 11.88
C PHE A 117 -1.42 6.79 10.78
N ASP A 118 -0.36 7.43 10.29
CA ASP A 118 -0.40 8.40 9.20
C ASP A 118 0.04 7.73 7.89
N THR A 119 -0.70 8.01 6.82
CA THR A 119 -0.36 7.61 5.44
C THR A 119 0.58 8.58 4.76
N ASN A 120 0.77 9.79 5.30
CA ASN A 120 1.78 10.73 4.83
C ASN A 120 3.12 10.46 5.51
N LEU A 121 4.15 10.13 4.72
CA LEU A 121 5.51 9.91 5.21
C LEU A 121 6.46 11.09 4.94
N SER A 122 5.92 12.22 4.47
CA SER A 122 6.70 13.44 4.20
C SER A 122 7.15 14.15 5.49
#